data_AF-A0A927VIY4-F1
#
_entry.id   AF-A0A927VIY4-F1
#
_cell.length_a   1.000
_cell.length_b   1.000
_cell.length_c   1.000
_cell.angle_alpha   90.00
_cell.angle_beta   90.00
_cell.angle_gamma   90.00
#
_symmetry.space_group_name_H-M   'P 1'
#
loop_
_entity.id
_entity.type
_entity.pdbx_description
1 polymer ?
#
loop_
_entity_poly.entity_id
_entity_poly.type
_entity_poly.pdbx_seq_one_letter_code
_entity_poly.pdbx_strand_id
1 'polypeptide(L)' 'MKTMILPGLLSSRPDMGEFKPYCFGEVQLEEGPSVNAVILGVNKKKKRALAEELPAPVRAKIVQRDGYKTVFWELVEEE' A
#
# COMPACT_ATOMS: atom_id res chain seq x y z
N MET A 1 -5.32 -6.23 3.25
CA MET A 1 -5.76 -4.91 2.76
C MET A 1 -7.19 -5.02 2.25
N LYS A 2 -8.10 -4.12 2.67
CA LYS A 2 -9.53 -4.15 2.34
C LYS A 2 -9.94 -3.22 1.20
N THR A 3 -9.20 -2.12 0.99
CA THR A 3 -9.54 -1.09 -0.02
C THR A 3 -8.29 -0.64 -0.78
N MET A 4 -8.47 -0.11 -2.00
CA MET A 4 -7.37 0.41 -2.83
C MET A 4 -7.77 1.67 -3.61
N ILE A 5 -7.06 2.76 -3.38
CA ILE A 5 -7.23 4.04 -4.07
C ILE A 5 -5.88 4.46 -4.64
N LEU A 6 -5.81 4.62 -5.97
CA LEU A 6 -4.59 5.13 -6.61
C LEU A 6 -4.46 6.63 -6.33
N PRO A 7 -3.23 7.15 -6.14
CA PRO A 7 -3.02 8.58 -5.97
C PRO A 7 -3.52 9.36 -7.20
N GLY A 8 -4.35 10.37 -6.96
CA GLY A 8 -4.78 11.33 -7.97
C GLY A 8 -3.95 12.61 -7.88
N LEU A 9 -4.26 13.61 -8.71
CA LEU A 9 -3.51 14.88 -8.74
C LEU A 9 -3.43 15.55 -7.36
N LEU A 10 -4.55 15.60 -6.63
CA LEU A 10 -4.65 16.26 -5.31
C LEU A 10 -4.24 15.38 -4.12
N SER A 11 -4.15 14.06 -4.29
CA SER A 11 -3.75 13.12 -3.23
C SER A 11 -2.36 12.53 -3.44
N SER A 12 -1.70 12.88 -4.53
CA SER A 12 -0.31 12.51 -4.78
C SER A 12 0.60 13.19 -3.76
N ARG A 13 1.56 12.42 -3.26
CA ARG A 13 2.55 12.90 -2.31
C ARG A 13 3.88 13.08 -3.04
N PRO A 14 4.45 14.30 -3.11
CA PRO A 14 5.68 14.55 -3.85
C PRO A 14 6.87 13.79 -3.25
N ASP A 15 6.85 13.57 -1.93
CA ASP A 15 7.88 12.82 -1.20
C ASP A 15 7.79 11.29 -1.39
N MET A 16 6.86 10.79 -2.21
CA MET A 16 6.69 9.35 -2.49
C MET A 16 7.21 8.97 -3.89
N GLY A 17 7.99 9.84 -4.54
CA GLY A 17 8.49 9.63 -5.89
C GLY A 17 9.28 8.33 -6.06
N GLU A 18 10.20 8.05 -5.13
CA GLU A 18 11.03 6.83 -5.10
C GLU A 18 10.24 5.55 -4.80
N PHE A 19 9.06 5.67 -4.20
CA PHE A 19 8.21 4.54 -3.77
C PHE A 19 7.10 4.23 -4.76
N LYS A 20 7.07 4.89 -5.93
CA LYS A 20 6.16 4.52 -7.01
C LYS A 20 6.56 3.17 -7.61
N PRO A 21 5.60 2.31 -8.01
CA PRO A 21 4.15 2.51 -7.93
C PRO A 21 3.59 2.19 -6.53
N TYR A 22 2.53 2.90 -6.11
CA TYR A 22 1.85 2.65 -4.84
C TYR A 22 0.35 3.01 -4.89
N CYS A 23 -0.42 2.50 -3.93
CA CYS A 23 -1.78 2.94 -3.65
C CYS A 23 -2.00 3.25 -2.16
N PHE A 24 -3.07 3.96 -1.86
CA PHE A 24 -3.61 4.07 -0.50
C PHE A 24 -4.63 2.97 -0.26
N GLY A 25 -4.71 2.46 0.96
CA GLY A 25 -5.67 1.42 1.29
C GLY A 25 -5.81 1.20 2.79
N GLU A 26 -6.89 0.55 3.17
CA GLU A 26 -7.12 0.11 4.55
C GLU A 26 -6.42 -1.24 4.78
N VAL A 27 -5.55 -1.31 5.78
CA VAL A 27 -4.90 -2.55 6.22
C VAL A 27 -5.44 -2.92 7.59
N GLN A 28 -6.07 -4.10 7.68
CA GLN A 28 -6.46 -4.71 8.94
C GLN A 28 -5.24 -5.42 9.52
N LEU A 29 -4.81 -5.00 10.71
CA LEU A 29 -3.80 -5.71 11.49
C LEU A 29 -4.43 -6.99 12.05
N GLU A 30 -3.62 -8.05 12.19
CA GLU A 30 -4.05 -9.33 12.79
C GLU A 30 -4.53 -9.11 14.23
N GLU A 31 -3.72 -8.39 15.00
CA GLU A 31 -4.06 -7.90 16.33
C GLU A 31 -4.21 -6.38 16.27
N GLY A 32 -5.46 -5.89 16.29
CA GLY A 32 -5.74 -4.47 16.49
C GLY A 32 -6.59 -3.80 15.41
N PRO A 33 -6.49 -2.46 15.27
CA PRO A 33 -7.37 -1.70 14.41
C PRO A 33 -7.00 -1.84 12.93
N SER A 34 -7.93 -1.44 12.07
CA SER A 34 -7.61 -1.12 10.69
C SER A 34 -6.95 0.25 10.57
N VAL A 35 -5.93 0.37 9.73
CA VAL A 35 -5.18 1.60 9.52
C VAL A 35 -5.20 2.01 8.04
N ASN A 36 -5.24 3.32 7.79
CA ASN A 36 -4.99 3.85 6.46
C ASN A 36 -3.49 3.79 6.19
N ALA A 37 -3.12 3.10 5.12
CA ALA A 37 -1.75 2.73 4.82
C ALA A 37 -1.39 3.01 3.35
N VAL A 38 -0.09 3.06 3.10
CA VAL A 38 0.48 3.09 1.75
C VAL A 38 0.97 1.67 1.41
N ILE A 39 0.50 1.16 0.27
CA ILE A 39 0.81 -0.17 -0.24
C ILE A 39 1.64 -0.02 -1.52
N LEU A 40 2.87 -0.51 -1.48
CA LEU A 40 3.83 -0.43 -2.59
C LEU A 40 3.55 -1.51 -3.64
N GLY A 41 4.04 -1.26 -4.85
CA GLY A 41 3.94 -2.19 -5.99
C GLY A 41 2.58 -2.19 -6.71
N VAL A 42 1.60 -1.40 -6.25
CA VAL A 42 0.25 -1.38 -6.84
C VAL A 42 0.14 -0.29 -7.90
N ASN A 43 0.13 -0.71 -9.17
CA ASN A 43 -0.15 0.17 -10.32
C ASN A 43 -1.60 -0.02 -10.82
N LYS A 44 -2.00 0.72 -11.88
CA LYS A 44 -3.37 0.64 -12.44
C LYS A 44 -3.76 -0.75 -12.93
N LYS A 45 -2.83 -1.51 -13.51
CA LYS A 45 -3.09 -2.90 -13.96
C LYS A 45 -3.26 -3.83 -12.76
N LYS A 46 -2.32 -3.79 -11.81
CA LYS A 46 -2.36 -4.62 -10.58
C LYS A 46 -3.61 -4.32 -9.74
N LYS A 47 -4.00 -3.04 -9.60
CA LYS A 47 -5.27 -2.65 -8.97
C LYS A 47 -6.49 -3.30 -9.64
N ARG A 48 -6.53 -3.35 -10.97
CA ARG A 48 -7.68 -3.92 -11.70
C ARG A 48 -7.80 -5.41 -11.47
N ALA A 49 -6.67 -6.14 -11.47
CA ALA A 49 -6.64 -7.57 -11.16
C ALA A 49 -7.07 -7.84 -9.70
N LEU A 50 -6.49 -7.10 -8.75
CA LEU A 50 -6.77 -7.28 -7.33
C LEU A 50 -8.16 -6.83 -6.87
N ALA A 51 -8.89 -6.05 -7.68
CA ALA A 51 -10.17 -5.49 -7.26
C ALA A 51 -11.21 -6.57 -6.91
N GLU A 52 -11.14 -7.71 -7.59
CA GLU A 52 -12.02 -8.87 -7.37
C GLU A 52 -11.49 -9.82 -6.28
N GLU A 53 -10.23 -9.64 -5.85
CA GLU A 53 -9.53 -10.50 -4.87
C GLU A 53 -9.43 -9.84 -3.48
N LEU A 54 -10.09 -8.69 -3.28
CA LEU A 54 -10.10 -8.05 -1.97
C LEU A 54 -11.00 -8.81 -0.97
N PRO A 55 -10.61 -8.90 0.31
CA PRO A 55 -9.37 -8.38 0.90
C PRO A 55 -8.13 -9.22 0.53
N ALA A 56 -7.06 -8.55 0.10
CA ALA A 56 -5.82 -9.21 -0.31
C ALA A 56 -4.77 -9.22 0.83
N PRO A 57 -3.97 -10.29 0.97
CA PRO A 57 -2.93 -10.37 2.00
C PRO A 57 -1.81 -9.35 1.73
N VAL A 58 -1.34 -8.69 2.79
CA VAL A 58 -0.24 -7.73 2.73
C VAL A 58 0.70 -7.94 3.92
N ARG A 59 1.98 -7.63 3.73
CA ARG A 59 3.01 -7.67 4.78
C ARG A 59 3.60 -6.29 5.01
N ALA A 60 3.95 -6.00 6.25
CA ALA A 60 4.62 -4.75 6.60
C ALA A 60 6.04 -4.74 6.04
N LYS A 61 6.48 -3.57 5.54
CA LYS A 61 7.83 -3.31 5.10
C LYS A 61 8.35 -2.04 5.75
N ILE A 62 9.37 -2.20 6.58
CA ILE A 62 10.03 -1.08 7.25
C ILE A 62 11.09 -0.52 6.30
N VAL A 63 10.96 0.76 5.96
CA VAL A 63 11.89 1.47 5.09
C VAL A 63 12.60 2.56 5.87
N GLN A 64 13.92 2.62 5.74
CA GLN A 64 14.71 3.75 6.24
C GLN A 64 14.50 4.96 5.32
N ARG A 65 14.09 6.09 5.91
CA ARG A 65 14.08 7.41 5.27
C ARG A 65 15.13 8.29 5.95
N ASP A 66 15.30 9.51 5.46
CA ASP A 66 16.21 10.45 6.08
C ASP A 66 15.74 10.81 7.51
N GLY A 67 16.50 10.37 8.53
CA GLY A 67 16.23 10.64 9.94
C GLY A 67 15.15 9.78 10.64
N TYR A 68 14.39 8.95 9.93
CA TYR A 68 13.34 8.11 10.54
C TYR A 68 13.03 6.84 9.72
N LYS A 69 12.31 5.87 10.33
CA LYS A 69 11.79 4.70 9.62
C LYS A 69 10.30 4.87 9.34
N THR A 70 9.85 4.43 8.17
CA THR A 70 8.43 4.41 7.80
C THR A 70 7.98 2.97 7.59
N VAL A 71 6.80 2.64 8.11
CA VAL A 71 6.14 1.37 7.79
C VAL A 71 5.29 1.57 6.54
N PHE A 72 5.66 0.87 5.48
CA PHE A 72 4.84 0.66 4.29
C PHE A 72 4.29 -0.77 4.30
N TRP A 73 3.49 -1.10 3.29
CA TRP A 73 2.93 -2.44 3.10
C TRP A 73 3.19 -2.93 1.69
N GLU A 74 3.31 -4.22 1.50
CA GLU A 74 3.46 -4.87 0.19
C GLU A 74 2.49 -6.04 0.09
N LEU A 75 2.01 -6.33 -1.12
CA LEU A 75 1.23 -7.54 -1.37
C LEU A 75 2.09 -8.77 -1.08
N VAL A 76 1.49 -9.78 -0.47
CA VAL A 76 2.09 -11.11 -0.43
C VAL A 76 1.81 -11.74 -1.78
N GLU A 77 2.87 -12.07 -2.53
CA GLU A 77 2.73 -12.85 -3.76
C GLU A 77 2.65 -14.34 -3.35
N GLU A 78 1.64 -15.05 -3.85
CA GLU A 78 1.56 -16.50 -3.71
C GLU A 78 2.61 -17.10 -4.67
N GLU A 79 3.49 -17.97 -4.15
CA GLU A 79 4.49 -18.71 -4.93
C GLU A 79 3.87 -19.80 -5.80
#